data_AF-A0A8H5EDD0-F1
#
_entry.id   AF-A0A8H5EDD0-F1
#
_cell.length_a   1.000
_cell.length_b   1.000
_cell.length_c   1.000
_cell.angle_alpha   90.00
_cell.angle_beta   90.00
_cell.angle_gamma   90.00
#
_symmetry.space_group_name_H-M   'P 1'
#
loop_
_entity.id
_entity.type
_entity.pdbx_description
1 polymer ?
#
loop_
_entity_poly.entity_id
_entity_poly.type
_entity_poly.pdbx_seq_one_letter_code
_entity_poly.pdbx_strand_id
1 'polypeptide(L)'
;MQQRHMQEDTSVNDDQLAREFRQRQIDAINELQASKESLQAAIASIARAAARQDSAGMTEAVRDACQVAGIEIPRESGLSLVGPPIFSVHNEPPAQESLDVAGVTMVSWEQEPHTQSQSPPMLRTAPYTRGLVVEKSHHQSGRMSPTLGYGLWFGPEASISIEYPPMDIIPYLQDGSSLAITVFWTSLSWGFHILGAALAGNAEAVATAQSIFSAIISTSPGRDVLNGIHARLIYRKTGTIDQGHPGNKPEQAPGILAAMTRLCQDNGTPLETFLTPIAMEDLLRNRLGPAYDVIDRTVRGYGSPEEISRLRGLVQMMTISSTCLGDGPRWSTDKAEDVITYWAHGAGLHTC
;
A
#
# COMPACT_ATOMS: atom_id res chain seq x y z
N MET A 1 31.35 -58.33 -19.87
CA MET A 1 31.92 -57.07 -20.40
C MET A 1 30.86 -56.02 -20.78
N GLN A 2 29.59 -56.38 -21.00
CA GLN A 2 28.57 -55.45 -21.51
C GLN A 2 27.95 -54.50 -20.46
N GLN A 3 28.03 -54.82 -19.17
CA GLN A 3 27.51 -53.96 -18.09
C GLN A 3 28.41 -52.76 -17.75
N ARG A 4 29.71 -52.80 -18.08
CA ARG A 4 30.63 -51.69 -17.79
C ARG A 4 30.42 -50.50 -18.72
N HIS A 5 30.07 -50.75 -19.99
CA HIS A 5 29.83 -49.68 -20.96
C HIS A 5 28.53 -48.89 -20.69
N MET A 6 27.45 -49.57 -20.30
CA MET A 6 26.18 -48.90 -20.01
C MET A 6 26.22 -48.00 -18.76
N GLN A 7 27.05 -48.33 -17.77
CA GLN A 7 27.11 -47.59 -16.51
C GLN A 7 27.97 -46.32 -16.62
N GLU A 8 29.00 -46.37 -17.48
CA GLU A 8 29.86 -45.23 -17.81
C GLU A 8 29.08 -44.19 -18.62
N ASP A 9 28.27 -44.62 -19.60
CA ASP A 9 27.42 -43.73 -20.42
C ASP A 9 26.35 -42.98 -19.60
N THR A 10 25.75 -43.61 -18.58
CA THR A 10 24.80 -42.92 -17.67
C THR A 10 25.48 -41.89 -16.77
N SER A 11 26.68 -42.18 -16.25
CA SER A 11 27.41 -41.24 -15.38
C SER A 11 27.92 -40.00 -16.12
N VAL A 12 28.38 -40.18 -17.36
CA VAL A 12 28.82 -39.07 -18.23
C VAL A 12 27.64 -38.18 -18.61
N ASN A 13 26.45 -38.77 -18.82
CA ASN A 13 25.23 -38.04 -19.14
C ASN A 13 24.72 -37.19 -17.96
N ASP A 14 24.74 -37.74 -16.73
CA ASP A 14 24.32 -37.00 -15.53
C ASP A 14 25.26 -35.83 -15.19
N ASP A 15 26.58 -36.01 -15.35
CA ASP A 15 27.57 -34.94 -15.18
C ASP A 15 27.48 -33.88 -16.28
N GLN A 16 27.05 -34.26 -17.48
CA GLN A 16 26.79 -33.32 -18.57
C GLN A 16 25.51 -32.51 -18.31
N LEU A 17 24.42 -33.17 -17.88
CA LEU A 17 23.18 -32.51 -17.51
C LEU A 17 23.35 -31.54 -16.33
N ALA A 18 24.14 -31.91 -15.32
CA ALA A 18 24.45 -31.03 -14.19
C ALA A 18 25.31 -29.81 -14.59
N ARG A 19 26.18 -29.95 -15.60
CA ARG A 19 26.94 -28.81 -16.16
C ARG A 19 26.06 -27.92 -17.02
N GLU A 20 25.22 -28.48 -17.87
CA GLU A 20 24.26 -27.71 -18.67
C GLU A 20 23.25 -26.94 -17.81
N PHE A 21 22.79 -27.54 -16.71
CA PHE A 21 21.93 -26.86 -15.75
C PHE A 21 22.62 -25.67 -15.07
N ARG A 22 23.87 -25.87 -14.58
CA ARG A 22 24.66 -24.77 -14.01
C ARG A 22 24.96 -23.69 -15.03
N GLN A 23 25.22 -24.06 -16.29
CA GLN A 23 25.46 -23.11 -17.37
C GLN A 23 24.22 -22.25 -17.63
N ARG A 24 23.03 -22.87 -17.73
CA ARG A 24 21.76 -22.13 -17.88
C ARG A 24 21.48 -21.16 -16.73
N GLN A 25 21.84 -21.54 -15.50
CA GLN A 25 21.70 -20.64 -14.36
C GLN A 25 22.65 -19.44 -14.44
N ILE A 26 23.91 -19.67 -14.85
CA ILE A 26 24.89 -18.60 -15.07
C ILE A 26 24.42 -17.66 -16.19
N ASP A 27 23.92 -18.22 -17.30
CA ASP A 27 23.43 -17.44 -18.44
C ASP A 27 22.21 -16.58 -18.04
N ALA A 28 21.26 -17.14 -17.28
CA ALA A 28 20.10 -16.42 -16.78
C ALA A 28 20.48 -15.30 -15.80
N ILE A 29 21.46 -15.53 -14.92
CA ILE A 29 21.96 -14.51 -14.00
C ILE A 29 22.66 -13.38 -14.77
N ASN A 30 23.48 -13.72 -15.78
CA ASN A 30 24.16 -12.74 -16.62
C ASN A 30 23.16 -11.91 -17.44
N GLU A 31 22.10 -12.53 -17.96
CA GLU A 31 21.02 -11.83 -18.68
C GLU A 31 20.27 -10.86 -17.76
N LEU A 32 19.95 -11.28 -16.54
CA LEU A 32 19.31 -10.42 -15.54
C LEU A 32 20.22 -9.25 -15.12
N GLN A 33 21.52 -9.49 -14.97
CA GLN A 33 22.50 -8.44 -14.66
C GLN A 33 22.62 -7.44 -15.81
N ALA A 34 22.71 -7.91 -17.05
CA ALA A 34 22.76 -7.05 -18.24
C ALA A 34 21.49 -6.21 -18.39
N SER A 35 20.31 -6.79 -18.13
CA SER A 35 19.03 -6.06 -18.14
C SER A 35 19.00 -4.97 -17.06
N LYS A 36 19.44 -5.29 -15.84
CA LYS A 36 19.54 -4.32 -14.74
C LYS A 36 20.46 -3.15 -15.08
N GLU A 37 21.65 -3.43 -15.62
CA GLU A 37 22.60 -2.40 -16.03
C GLU A 37 22.05 -1.52 -17.16
N SER A 38 21.34 -2.11 -18.12
CA SER A 38 20.68 -1.39 -19.20
C SER A 38 19.58 -0.44 -18.69
N LEU A 39 18.73 -0.91 -17.77
CA LEU A 39 17.70 -0.07 -17.13
C LEU A 39 18.31 1.06 -16.30
N GLN A 40 19.39 0.79 -15.56
CA GLN A 40 20.10 1.82 -14.80
C GLN A 40 20.72 2.89 -15.71
N ALA A 41 21.29 2.48 -16.85
CA ALA A 41 21.84 3.41 -17.84
C ALA A 41 20.74 4.31 -18.46
N ALA A 42 19.57 3.74 -18.75
CA ALA A 42 18.42 4.46 -19.27
C ALA A 42 17.89 5.51 -18.29
N ILE A 43 17.73 5.15 -17.01
CA ILE A 43 17.33 6.07 -15.94
C ILE A 43 18.36 7.20 -15.78
N ALA A 44 19.65 6.87 -15.81
CA ALA A 44 20.71 7.88 -15.74
C ALA A 44 20.70 8.82 -16.96
N SER A 45 20.30 8.33 -18.14
CA SER A 45 20.14 9.15 -19.35
C SER A 45 18.99 10.15 -19.20
N ILE A 46 17.83 9.71 -18.71
CA ILE A 46 16.68 10.58 -18.42
C ILE A 46 17.05 11.65 -17.39
N ALA A 47 17.73 11.26 -16.30
CA ALA A 47 18.16 12.20 -15.26
C ALA A 47 19.11 13.28 -15.80
N ARG A 48 20.04 12.92 -16.69
CA ARG A 48 20.94 13.89 -17.34
C ARG A 48 20.22 14.83 -18.30
N ALA A 49 19.24 14.34 -19.06
CA ALA A 49 18.44 15.16 -19.96
C ALA A 49 17.57 16.16 -19.18
N ALA A 50 16.95 15.69 -18.08
CA ALA A 50 16.18 16.53 -17.17
C ALA A 50 17.03 17.63 -16.51
N ALA A 51 18.24 17.30 -16.06
CA ALA A 51 19.16 18.26 -15.46
C ALA A 51 19.62 19.37 -16.43
N ARG A 52 19.65 19.09 -17.74
CA ARG A 52 20.03 20.04 -18.79
C ARG A 52 18.85 20.86 -19.32
N GLN A 53 17.62 20.60 -18.85
CA GLN A 53 16.38 21.18 -19.37
C GLN A 53 16.24 21.03 -20.91
N ASP A 54 16.83 19.97 -21.47
CA ASP A 54 16.79 19.68 -22.90
C ASP A 54 15.52 18.85 -23.20
N SER A 55 14.47 19.52 -23.68
CA SER A 55 13.18 18.89 -23.97
C SER A 55 13.25 17.86 -25.10
N ALA A 56 14.12 18.08 -26.08
CA ALA A 56 14.34 17.14 -27.18
C ALA A 56 15.11 15.91 -26.70
N GLY A 57 16.22 16.12 -25.96
CA GLY A 57 17.00 15.05 -25.36
C GLY A 57 16.23 14.24 -24.31
N MET A 58 15.30 14.87 -23.58
CA MET A 58 14.45 14.20 -22.60
C MET A 58 13.42 13.29 -23.27
N THR A 59 12.80 13.75 -24.37
CA THR A 59 11.85 12.94 -25.14
C THR A 59 12.53 11.73 -25.79
N GLU A 60 13.78 11.87 -26.22
CA GLU A 60 14.58 10.76 -26.75
C GLU A 60 15.01 9.77 -25.67
N ALA A 61 15.49 10.26 -24.52
CA ALA A 61 15.90 9.41 -23.40
C ALA A 61 14.74 8.61 -22.79
N VAL A 62 13.55 9.20 -22.72
CA VAL A 62 12.33 8.51 -22.27
C VAL A 62 11.93 7.41 -23.25
N ARG A 63 12.02 7.67 -24.57
CA ARG A 63 11.71 6.67 -25.59
C ARG A 63 12.66 5.48 -25.54
N ASP A 64 13.97 5.74 -25.40
CA ASP A 64 15.00 4.71 -25.28
C ASP A 64 14.79 3.86 -24.02
N ALA A 65 14.44 4.50 -22.89
CA ALA A 65 14.11 3.80 -21.66
C ALA A 65 12.86 2.92 -21.77
N CYS A 66 11.82 3.39 -22.45
CA CYS A 66 10.63 2.58 -22.72
C CYS A 66 10.94 1.39 -23.64
N GLN A 67 11.83 1.56 -24.62
CA GLN A 67 12.29 0.45 -25.46
C GLN A 67 13.10 -0.59 -24.67
N VAL A 68 14.00 -0.17 -23.78
CA VAL A 68 14.75 -1.05 -22.87
C VAL A 68 13.83 -1.77 -21.88
N ALA A 69 12.76 -1.12 -21.44
CA ALA A 69 11.75 -1.70 -20.54
C ALA A 69 10.72 -2.58 -21.26
N GLY A 70 10.76 -2.69 -22.60
CA GLY A 70 9.79 -3.46 -23.38
C GLY A 70 8.38 -2.85 -23.39
N ILE A 71 8.26 -1.53 -23.19
CA ILE A 71 7.00 -0.79 -23.17
C ILE A 71 6.77 -0.14 -24.54
N GLU A 72 5.73 -0.58 -25.26
CA GLU A 72 5.33 0.06 -26.52
C GLU A 72 4.57 1.37 -26.23
N ILE A 73 5.15 2.52 -26.60
CA ILE A 73 4.46 3.81 -26.57
C ILE A 73 3.70 3.98 -27.90
N PRO A 74 2.36 4.13 -27.90
CA PRO A 74 1.59 4.45 -29.10
C PRO A 74 2.04 5.79 -29.71
N ARG A 75 2.33 5.80 -31.01
CA ARG A 75 2.65 7.04 -31.75
C ARG A 75 1.44 7.97 -31.79
N GLU A 76 1.44 9.03 -30.99
CA GLU A 76 0.52 10.13 -31.22
C GLU A 76 0.98 10.94 -32.44
N SER A 77 0.21 10.79 -33.52
CA SER A 77 0.35 11.57 -34.74
C SER A 77 -0.29 12.94 -34.55
N GLY A 78 0.56 13.95 -34.38
CA GLY A 78 0.42 15.33 -34.87
C GLY A 78 -0.88 16.09 -34.57
N LEU A 79 -0.80 17.05 -33.65
CA LEU A 79 -1.55 18.31 -33.76
C LEU A 79 -0.63 19.49 -33.46
N SER A 80 -0.70 20.45 -34.37
CA SER A 80 0.21 21.58 -34.53
C SER A 80 0.06 22.63 -33.41
N LEU A 81 1.22 23.15 -32.99
CA LEU A 81 1.42 24.31 -32.12
C LEU A 81 0.59 25.51 -32.60
N VAL A 82 -0.33 26.00 -31.75
CA VAL A 82 -0.83 27.38 -31.81
C VAL A 82 -0.40 28.03 -30.50
N GLY A 83 0.50 29.02 -30.59
CA GLY A 83 1.10 29.70 -29.44
C GLY A 83 0.10 30.57 -28.66
N PRO A 84 0.45 30.94 -27.42
CA PRO A 84 -0.44 31.72 -26.57
C PRO A 84 -0.44 33.22 -26.96
N PRO A 85 -1.59 33.93 -26.91
CA PRO A 85 -1.61 35.37 -27.05
C PRO A 85 -1.21 36.04 -25.73
N ILE A 86 -0.28 36.98 -25.84
CA ILE A 86 0.19 37.88 -24.78
C ILE A 86 -0.89 38.94 -24.54
N PHE A 87 -1.30 39.15 -23.28
CA PHE A 87 -2.00 40.36 -22.85
C PHE A 87 -1.31 41.00 -21.64
N SER A 88 -1.14 42.32 -21.77
CA SER A 88 -0.33 43.18 -20.91
C SER A 88 -0.98 43.52 -19.56
N VAL A 89 -0.09 43.74 -18.59
CA VAL A 89 -0.29 44.23 -17.23
C VAL A 89 -0.97 45.60 -17.17
N HIS A 90 -1.96 45.78 -16.29
CA HIS A 90 -2.15 47.03 -15.54
C HIS A 90 -2.91 46.83 -14.20
N ASN A 91 -2.20 47.16 -13.11
CA ASN A 91 -2.57 47.73 -11.81
C ASN A 91 -3.75 47.17 -10.94
N GLU A 92 -3.35 46.64 -9.78
CA GLU A 92 -4.08 46.46 -8.48
C GLU A 92 -4.37 47.84 -7.79
N PRO A 93 -5.01 47.97 -6.57
CA PRO A 93 -5.61 47.00 -5.61
C PRO A 93 -6.93 47.51 -4.91
N PRO A 94 -7.41 46.99 -3.73
CA PRO A 94 -7.46 45.62 -3.15
C PRO A 94 -8.86 45.21 -2.60
N ALA A 95 -9.03 43.90 -2.28
CA ALA A 95 -9.56 43.34 -1.01
C ALA A 95 -10.42 42.07 -1.20
N GLN A 96 -9.89 40.92 -0.74
CA GLN A 96 -10.48 39.96 0.22
C GLN A 96 -9.84 38.56 0.02
N GLU A 97 -9.03 38.17 1.00
CA GLU A 97 -8.28 36.92 1.05
C GLU A 97 -9.22 35.71 1.22
N SER A 98 -9.24 34.84 0.21
CA SER A 98 -9.67 33.45 0.31
C SER A 98 -8.42 32.58 0.27
N LEU A 99 -8.21 31.74 1.30
CA LEU A 99 -7.12 30.77 1.34
C LEU A 99 -7.38 29.65 0.33
N ASP A 100 -6.81 29.77 -0.87
CA ASP A 100 -6.61 28.64 -1.79
C ASP A 100 -5.26 27.99 -1.49
N VAL A 101 -5.29 26.79 -0.90
CA VAL A 101 -4.13 25.90 -0.83
C VAL A 101 -4.08 25.10 -2.13
N ALA A 102 -3.33 25.62 -3.10
CA ALA A 102 -2.97 24.93 -4.33
C ALA A 102 -1.55 24.36 -4.19
N GLY A 103 -1.39 23.04 -4.34
CA GLY A 103 -0.04 22.47 -4.30
C GLY A 103 0.17 20.95 -4.30
N VAL A 104 -0.85 20.09 -4.38
CA VAL A 104 -0.62 18.64 -4.49
C VAL A 104 -1.34 18.08 -5.72
N THR A 105 -0.56 17.82 -6.77
CA THR A 105 -1.00 17.10 -7.97
C THR A 105 -1.47 15.71 -7.55
N MET A 106 -2.80 15.49 -7.57
CA MET A 106 -3.41 14.18 -7.39
C MET A 106 -2.94 13.24 -8.51
N VAL A 107 -2.36 12.11 -8.13
CA VAL A 107 -2.02 11.02 -9.04
C VAL A 107 -3.30 10.38 -9.58
N SER A 108 -3.31 10.15 -10.89
CA SER A 108 -4.41 9.58 -11.67
C SER A 108 -4.82 8.18 -11.17
N TRP A 109 -6.13 7.96 -11.07
CA TRP A 109 -6.74 6.68 -10.73
C TRP A 109 -6.86 5.83 -12.00
N GLU A 110 -5.86 5.02 -12.30
CA GLU A 110 -5.99 4.02 -13.37
C GLU A 110 -6.52 2.68 -12.83
N GLN A 111 -7.44 2.15 -13.60
CA GLN A 111 -8.23 0.95 -13.40
C GLN A 111 -7.35 -0.30 -13.41
N GLU A 112 -7.51 -1.17 -12.40
CA GLU A 112 -7.03 -2.56 -12.49
C GLU A 112 -8.05 -3.42 -13.27
N PRO A 113 -7.59 -4.30 -14.18
CA PRO A 113 -8.47 -5.13 -14.97
C PRO A 113 -9.05 -6.27 -14.13
N HIS A 114 -10.35 -6.53 -14.31
CA HIS A 114 -11.02 -7.71 -13.78
C HIS A 114 -10.27 -8.99 -14.20
N THR A 115 -9.56 -9.61 -13.26
CA THR A 115 -9.12 -10.99 -13.39
C THR A 115 -9.77 -11.83 -12.30
N GLN A 116 -10.33 -12.94 -12.76
CA GLN A 116 -11.19 -13.87 -12.07
C GLN A 116 -10.48 -14.46 -10.85
N SER A 117 -10.96 -14.12 -9.65
CA SER A 117 -10.50 -14.67 -8.38
C SER A 117 -10.75 -16.18 -8.35
N GLN A 118 -9.67 -16.98 -8.32
CA GLN A 118 -9.74 -18.38 -7.92
C GLN A 118 -9.47 -18.45 -6.42
N SER A 119 -10.48 -18.89 -5.66
CA SER A 119 -10.43 -19.05 -4.21
C SER A 119 -9.40 -20.11 -3.77
N PRO A 120 -8.74 -19.95 -2.61
CA PRO A 120 -8.03 -21.05 -1.96
C PRO A 120 -9.03 -22.07 -1.37
N PRO A 121 -8.65 -23.36 -1.27
CA PRO A 121 -9.58 -24.40 -0.84
C PRO A 121 -9.99 -24.24 0.62
N MET A 122 -11.30 -24.30 0.84
CA MET A 122 -11.93 -24.28 2.16
C MET A 122 -11.37 -25.39 3.06
N LEU A 123 -10.89 -25.01 4.25
CA LEU A 123 -10.68 -25.94 5.34
C LEU A 123 -12.04 -26.49 5.80
N ARG A 124 -12.32 -27.72 5.38
CA ARG A 124 -13.41 -28.56 5.88
C ARG A 124 -13.37 -28.61 7.40
N THR A 125 -14.43 -28.12 8.01
CA THR A 125 -14.78 -28.41 9.40
C THR A 125 -15.05 -29.92 9.54
N ALA A 126 -14.32 -30.60 10.42
CA ALA A 126 -14.70 -31.91 10.93
C ALA A 126 -14.83 -31.83 12.45
N PRO A 127 -15.89 -32.39 13.05
CA PRO A 127 -16.18 -32.27 14.47
C PRO A 127 -15.35 -33.28 15.26
N TYR A 128 -15.01 -33.04 16.54
CA TYR A 128 -15.05 -34.09 17.57
C TYR A 128 -14.83 -33.54 19.00
N THR A 129 -15.90 -33.63 19.79
CA THR A 129 -16.00 -34.34 21.08
C THR A 129 -14.78 -34.42 22.04
N ARG A 130 -14.95 -33.74 23.18
CA ARG A 130 -14.54 -34.03 24.58
C ARG A 130 -13.69 -35.30 24.86
N GLY A 131 -12.45 -35.08 25.30
CA GLY A 131 -11.81 -35.64 26.52
C GLY A 131 -11.11 -37.02 26.46
N LEU A 132 -9.81 -37.08 26.79
CA LEU A 132 -9.25 -37.78 27.96
C LEU A 132 -7.72 -37.60 28.08
N VAL A 133 -7.25 -37.46 29.32
CA VAL A 133 -5.85 -37.51 29.80
C VAL A 133 -5.30 -38.93 29.69
N VAL A 134 -4.07 -39.14 29.19
CA VAL A 134 -3.10 -40.13 29.71
C VAL A 134 -1.67 -39.68 29.38
N GLU A 135 -0.90 -39.48 30.43
CA GLU A 135 0.56 -39.38 30.47
C GLU A 135 1.17 -40.79 30.52
N LYS A 136 2.25 -41.07 29.78
CA LYS A 136 3.31 -42.02 30.18
C LYS A 136 4.53 -42.01 29.26
N SER A 137 5.67 -42.18 29.90
CA SER A 137 7.03 -42.12 29.38
C SER A 137 7.68 -43.51 29.20
N HIS A 138 8.70 -43.52 28.33
CA HIS A 138 9.91 -44.36 28.28
C HIS A 138 9.97 -45.77 27.62
N HIS A 139 10.91 -45.82 26.64
CA HIS A 139 11.91 -46.85 26.25
C HIS A 139 11.63 -47.93 25.17
N GLN A 140 12.18 -47.63 23.96
CA GLN A 140 13.34 -48.26 23.28
C GLN A 140 13.23 -49.62 22.53
N SER A 141 13.97 -49.65 21.41
CA SER A 141 14.37 -50.78 20.52
C SER A 141 13.41 -51.04 19.36
N GLY A 142 13.80 -51.09 18.08
CA GLY A 142 15.10 -51.04 17.44
C GLY A 142 14.94 -51.58 16.03
N ARG A 143 15.13 -50.75 15.01
CA ARG A 143 15.47 -51.14 13.63
C ARG A 143 16.05 -49.93 12.92
N MET A 144 17.37 -49.93 12.77
CA MET A 144 18.10 -48.92 12.02
C MET A 144 17.88 -49.15 10.53
N SER A 145 17.38 -48.14 9.83
CA SER A 145 17.49 -48.00 8.38
C SER A 145 18.46 -46.85 8.10
N PRO A 146 19.51 -47.04 7.28
CA PRO A 146 20.46 -45.99 6.97
C PRO A 146 19.94 -45.20 5.77
N THR A 147 19.55 -43.94 5.95
CA THR A 147 19.34 -43.03 4.83
C THR A 147 19.78 -41.61 5.21
N LEU A 148 21.04 -41.35 4.87
CA LEU A 148 21.56 -40.11 4.28
C LEU A 148 21.03 -38.80 4.88
N GLY A 149 21.83 -38.25 5.79
CA GLY A 149 21.84 -36.83 6.07
C GLY A 149 22.23 -36.06 4.80
N TYR A 150 21.24 -35.64 4.03
CA TYR A 150 21.35 -34.44 3.23
C TYR A 150 20.69 -33.33 4.06
N GLY A 151 21.53 -32.55 4.73
CA GLY A 151 21.12 -31.23 5.17
C GLY A 151 20.62 -30.49 3.94
N LEU A 152 19.30 -30.33 3.84
CA LEU A 152 18.72 -29.30 3.01
C LEU A 152 19.22 -27.99 3.59
N TRP A 153 20.24 -27.45 2.95
CA TRP A 153 20.63 -26.06 3.06
C TRP A 153 19.43 -25.25 2.54
N PHE A 154 18.48 -24.95 3.43
CA PHE A 154 17.70 -23.74 3.27
C PHE A 154 18.73 -22.61 3.29
N GLY A 155 18.91 -21.94 2.15
CA GLY A 155 19.70 -20.72 2.12
C GLY A 155 19.13 -19.72 3.14
N PRO A 156 19.92 -18.79 3.68
CA PRO A 156 19.49 -17.86 4.73
C PRO A 156 18.34 -16.91 4.35
N GLU A 157 17.79 -17.01 3.14
CA GLU A 157 16.95 -15.99 2.50
C GLU A 157 15.50 -16.45 2.25
N ALA A 158 15.07 -17.58 2.81
CA ALA A 158 13.64 -17.87 2.89
C ALA A 158 13.03 -16.93 3.94
N SER A 159 12.70 -15.70 3.52
CA SER A 159 11.94 -14.75 4.31
C SER A 159 10.71 -15.46 4.87
N ILE A 160 10.69 -15.65 6.18
CA ILE A 160 9.55 -16.25 6.87
C ILE A 160 8.43 -15.23 6.76
N SER A 161 7.53 -15.50 5.82
CA SER A 161 6.37 -14.66 5.55
C SER A 161 5.35 -14.84 6.67
N ILE A 162 4.91 -13.75 7.28
CA ILE A 162 3.82 -13.78 8.27
C ILE A 162 2.50 -13.72 7.52
N GLU A 163 1.69 -14.77 7.71
CA GLU A 163 0.36 -14.90 7.12
C GLU A 163 -0.74 -14.20 7.94
N TYR A 164 -0.46 -13.85 9.20
CA TYR A 164 -1.47 -13.20 10.04
C TYR A 164 -1.43 -11.68 9.90
N PRO A 165 -2.57 -11.04 9.58
CA PRO A 165 -2.64 -9.59 9.44
C PRO A 165 -2.40 -8.87 10.77
N PRO A 166 -1.78 -7.68 10.75
CA PRO A 166 -1.84 -6.76 11.88
C PRO A 166 -3.29 -6.55 12.35
N MET A 167 -3.51 -6.60 13.67
CA MET A 167 -4.87 -6.56 14.25
C MET A 167 -5.67 -5.33 13.83
N ASP A 168 -5.00 -4.20 13.63
CA ASP A 168 -5.62 -2.92 13.25
C ASP A 168 -6.16 -2.91 11.81
N ILE A 169 -5.63 -3.75 10.91
CA ILE A 169 -6.12 -3.81 9.52
C ILE A 169 -7.21 -4.85 9.29
N ILE A 170 -7.36 -5.83 10.21
CA ILE A 170 -8.33 -6.94 10.09
C ILE A 170 -9.74 -6.47 9.68
N PRO A 171 -10.32 -5.42 10.29
CA PRO A 171 -11.67 -4.98 9.94
C PRO A 171 -11.81 -4.51 8.49
N TYR A 172 -10.71 -4.14 7.83
CA TYR A 172 -10.67 -3.52 6.50
C TYR A 172 -10.15 -4.46 5.40
N LEU A 173 -9.94 -5.74 5.73
CA LEU A 173 -9.54 -6.78 4.79
C LEU A 173 -10.74 -7.54 4.19
N GLN A 174 -11.97 -7.16 4.53
CA GLN A 174 -13.18 -7.86 4.07
C GLN A 174 -13.39 -7.73 2.56
N ASP A 175 -14.01 -8.75 1.98
CA ASP A 175 -14.44 -8.74 0.57
C ASP A 175 -15.60 -7.74 0.39
N GLY A 176 -15.36 -6.71 -0.43
CA GLY A 176 -16.36 -5.69 -0.78
C GLY A 176 -15.83 -4.27 -0.64
N SER A 177 -16.59 -3.32 -1.19
CA SER A 177 -16.28 -1.89 -1.09
C SER A 177 -17.28 -1.24 -0.14
N SER A 178 -16.77 -0.68 0.97
CA SER A 178 -17.52 0.21 1.87
C SER A 178 -16.77 1.53 2.02
N LEU A 179 -17.46 2.59 2.46
CA LEU A 179 -16.82 3.90 2.64
C LEU A 179 -15.67 3.80 3.65
N ALA A 180 -15.87 3.08 4.76
CA ALA A 180 -14.86 2.86 5.78
C ALA A 180 -13.60 2.20 5.21
N ILE A 181 -13.76 1.14 4.40
CA ILE A 181 -12.65 0.45 3.74
C ILE A 181 -11.91 1.41 2.78
N THR A 182 -12.66 2.15 1.96
CA THR A 182 -12.07 3.13 1.03
C THR A 182 -11.28 4.19 1.77
N VAL A 183 -11.89 4.84 2.77
CA VAL A 183 -11.25 5.93 3.54
C VAL A 183 -10.03 5.43 4.30
N PHE A 184 -10.11 4.25 4.93
CA PHE A 184 -8.98 3.67 5.66
C PHE A 184 -7.76 3.49 4.77
N TRP A 185 -7.92 2.78 3.65
CA TRP A 185 -6.79 2.50 2.75
C TRP A 185 -6.30 3.73 2.00
N THR A 186 -7.20 4.64 1.61
CA THR A 186 -6.81 5.94 1.03
C THR A 186 -6.00 6.77 2.02
N SER A 187 -6.42 6.81 3.29
CA SER A 187 -5.70 7.55 4.33
C SER A 187 -4.31 6.97 4.60
N LEU A 188 -4.16 5.64 4.60
CA LEU A 188 -2.85 4.99 4.71
C LEU A 188 -1.94 5.31 3.53
N SER A 189 -2.44 5.20 2.30
CA SER A 189 -1.67 5.49 1.10
C SER A 189 -1.23 6.95 1.06
N TRP A 190 -2.17 7.87 1.29
CA TRP A 190 -1.88 9.29 1.28
C TRP A 190 -0.97 9.69 2.45
N GLY A 191 -1.21 9.13 3.64
CA GLY A 191 -0.36 9.30 4.82
C GLY A 191 1.08 8.84 4.62
N PHE A 192 1.29 7.72 3.91
CA PHE A 192 2.63 7.26 3.51
C PHE A 192 3.37 8.30 2.66
N HIS A 193 2.69 8.87 1.67
CA HIS A 193 3.30 9.88 0.79
C HIS A 193 3.62 11.18 1.51
N ILE A 194 2.68 11.71 2.30
CA ILE A 194 2.87 12.95 3.06
C ILE A 194 3.97 12.80 4.11
N LEU A 195 3.96 11.71 4.88
CA LEU A 195 4.99 11.47 5.88
C LEU A 195 6.36 11.21 5.25
N GLY A 196 6.41 10.51 4.11
CA GLY A 196 7.63 10.33 3.33
C GLY A 196 8.21 11.66 2.83
N ALA A 197 7.38 12.53 2.27
CA ALA A 197 7.77 13.86 1.82
C ALA A 197 8.22 14.77 2.99
N ALA A 198 7.53 14.70 4.13
CA ALA A 198 7.91 15.43 5.33
C ALA A 198 9.29 15.01 5.85
N LEU A 199 9.56 13.70 5.91
CA LEU A 199 10.87 13.15 6.30
C LEU A 199 11.98 13.46 5.28
N ALA A 200 11.62 13.73 4.03
CA ALA A 200 12.54 14.21 2.99
C ALA A 200 12.78 15.74 3.05
N GLY A 201 12.13 16.46 3.97
CA GLY A 201 12.34 17.89 4.19
C GLY A 201 11.39 18.82 3.42
N ASN A 202 10.29 18.32 2.85
CA ASN A 202 9.27 19.18 2.25
C ASN A 202 8.47 19.92 3.34
N ALA A 203 8.56 21.26 3.37
CA ALA A 203 7.96 22.08 4.41
C ALA A 203 6.43 22.02 4.48
N GLU A 204 5.75 21.98 3.33
CA GLU A 204 4.28 21.87 3.26
C GLU A 204 3.81 20.50 3.77
N ALA A 205 4.53 19.44 3.38
CA ALA A 205 4.27 18.10 3.87
C ALA A 205 4.53 17.97 5.37
N VAL A 206 5.52 18.68 5.93
CA VAL A 206 5.79 18.71 7.38
C VAL A 206 4.60 19.27 8.15
N ALA A 207 4.04 20.41 7.72
CA ALA A 207 2.89 21.01 8.39
C ALA A 207 1.67 20.07 8.35
N THR A 208 1.40 19.47 7.19
CA THR A 208 0.32 18.49 7.02
C THR A 208 0.53 17.24 7.87
N ALA A 209 1.75 16.69 7.87
CA ALA A 209 2.11 15.53 8.67
C ALA A 209 1.99 15.82 10.18
N GLN A 210 2.35 17.03 10.64
CA GLN A 210 2.15 17.43 12.03
C GLN A 210 0.67 17.49 12.40
N SER A 211 -0.20 17.99 11.51
CA SER A 211 -1.64 18.01 11.79
C SER A 211 -2.22 16.61 12.03
N ILE A 212 -1.72 15.60 11.32
CA ILE A 212 -2.34 14.27 11.27
C ILE A 212 -1.64 13.26 12.18
N PHE A 213 -0.31 13.34 12.26
CA PHE A 213 0.52 12.37 12.95
C PHE A 213 1.14 12.91 14.24
N SER A 214 0.91 14.17 14.65
CA SER A 214 1.54 14.73 15.86
C SER A 214 1.34 13.87 17.10
N ALA A 215 0.13 13.34 17.30
CA ALA A 215 -0.19 12.46 18.43
C ALA A 215 0.74 11.23 18.45
N ILE A 216 0.79 10.48 17.35
CA ILE A 216 1.61 9.27 17.25
C ILE A 216 3.11 9.55 17.17
N ILE A 217 3.53 10.63 16.50
CA ILE A 217 4.96 10.98 16.35
C ILE A 217 5.58 11.38 17.67
N SER A 218 4.79 11.93 18.60
CA SER A 218 5.24 12.25 19.95
C SER A 218 5.61 10.98 20.75
N THR A 219 5.09 9.82 20.35
CA THR A 219 5.33 8.53 21.00
C THR A 219 6.27 7.62 20.20
N SER A 220 6.25 7.73 18.87
CA SER A 220 7.03 6.89 17.95
C SER A 220 7.69 7.76 16.88
N PRO A 221 8.99 7.61 16.58
CA PRO A 221 9.64 8.38 15.53
C PRO A 221 8.90 8.29 14.19
N GLY A 222 8.84 9.41 13.45
CA GLY A 222 8.10 9.47 12.18
C GLY A 222 8.54 8.40 11.17
N ARG A 223 9.81 7.96 11.19
CA ARG A 223 10.28 6.86 10.34
C ARG A 223 9.67 5.51 10.71
N ASP A 224 9.46 5.23 11.99
CA ASP A 224 8.79 4.02 12.45
C ASP A 224 7.32 4.02 12.06
N VAL A 225 6.66 5.17 12.16
CA VAL A 225 5.27 5.35 11.68
C VAL A 225 5.19 5.10 10.16
N LEU A 226 6.11 5.68 9.38
CA LEU A 226 6.19 5.45 7.93
C LEU A 226 6.38 3.95 7.60
N ASN A 227 7.30 3.28 8.29
CA ASN A 227 7.54 1.85 8.11
C ASN A 227 6.30 1.02 8.49
N GLY A 228 5.59 1.40 9.55
CA GLY A 228 4.35 0.75 9.97
C GLY A 228 3.25 0.85 8.91
N ILE A 229 3.06 2.04 8.32
CA ILE A 229 2.13 2.25 7.21
C ILE A 229 2.55 1.40 6.00
N HIS A 230 3.83 1.42 5.64
CA HIS A 230 4.37 0.65 4.52
C HIS A 230 4.10 -0.85 4.66
N ALA A 231 4.31 -1.41 5.86
CA ALA A 231 4.04 -2.83 6.12
C ALA A 231 2.58 -3.20 5.84
N ARG A 232 1.64 -2.34 6.23
CA ARG A 232 0.19 -2.56 6.04
C ARG A 232 -0.21 -2.45 4.58
N LEU A 233 0.38 -1.50 3.84
CA LEU A 233 0.17 -1.37 2.40
C LEU A 233 0.73 -2.58 1.63
N ILE A 234 1.89 -3.12 2.04
CA ILE A 234 2.43 -4.37 1.50
C ILE A 234 1.44 -5.50 1.77
N TYR A 235 1.02 -5.69 3.03
CA TYR A 235 0.06 -6.75 3.38
C TYR A 235 -1.21 -6.68 2.55
N ARG A 236 -1.78 -5.49 2.38
CA ARG A 236 -2.98 -5.30 1.54
C ARG A 236 -2.79 -5.82 0.11
N LYS A 237 -1.58 -5.65 -0.44
CA LYS A 237 -1.26 -6.04 -1.81
C LYS A 237 -0.91 -7.52 -1.94
N THR A 238 -0.18 -8.09 -0.98
CA THR A 238 0.41 -9.44 -1.10
C THR A 238 -0.25 -10.48 -0.21
N GLY A 239 -1.07 -10.06 0.75
CA GLY A 239 -1.62 -10.91 1.81
C GLY A 239 -0.59 -11.30 2.87
N THR A 240 0.63 -10.77 2.81
CA THR A 240 1.75 -11.19 3.67
C THR A 240 2.72 -10.05 3.95
N ILE A 241 3.49 -10.15 5.04
CA ILE A 241 4.62 -9.24 5.32
C ILE A 241 5.86 -10.08 5.66
N ASP A 242 7.02 -9.66 5.13
CA ASP A 242 8.31 -10.23 5.51
C ASP A 242 8.62 -9.99 6.99
N GLN A 243 9.07 -11.01 7.71
CA GLN A 243 9.46 -10.90 9.11
C GLN A 243 10.52 -9.82 9.35
N GLY A 244 11.45 -9.62 8.40
CA GLY A 244 12.50 -8.61 8.47
C GLY A 244 12.05 -7.18 8.17
N HIS A 245 10.80 -6.96 7.76
CA HIS A 245 10.32 -5.63 7.43
C HIS A 245 10.33 -4.71 8.66
N PRO A 246 10.92 -3.50 8.61
CA PRO A 246 11.10 -2.65 9.79
C PRO A 246 9.80 -2.14 10.43
N GLY A 247 8.68 -2.22 9.70
CA GLY A 247 7.34 -1.91 10.21
C GLY A 247 6.58 -3.10 10.79
N ASN A 248 7.13 -4.31 10.68
CA ASN A 248 6.54 -5.53 11.24
C ASN A 248 7.02 -5.72 12.69
N LYS A 249 6.41 -4.95 13.59
CA LYS A 249 6.75 -4.91 15.01
C LYS A 249 5.50 -5.19 15.87
N PRO A 250 4.90 -6.39 15.78
CA PRO A 250 3.65 -6.71 16.49
C PRO A 250 3.76 -6.53 18.01
N GLU A 251 4.94 -6.70 18.58
CA GLU A 251 5.23 -6.50 19.99
C GLU A 251 5.14 -5.03 20.44
N GLN A 252 5.29 -4.07 19.51
CA GLN A 252 5.25 -2.64 19.83
C GLN A 252 3.83 -2.06 19.79
N ALA A 253 2.91 -2.71 19.05
CA ALA A 253 1.55 -2.22 18.86
C ALA A 253 0.78 -2.00 20.18
N PRO A 254 0.82 -2.91 21.18
CA PRO A 254 0.14 -2.68 22.46
C PRO A 254 0.70 -1.49 23.22
N GLY A 255 2.02 -1.26 23.14
CA GLY A 255 2.69 -0.14 23.79
C GLY A 255 2.30 1.20 23.18
N ILE A 256 2.26 1.27 21.84
CA ILE A 256 1.81 2.47 21.10
C ILE A 256 0.36 2.77 21.46
N LEU A 257 -0.53 1.77 21.41
CA LEU A 257 -1.94 1.97 21.74
C LEU A 257 -2.13 2.45 23.18
N ALA A 258 -1.45 1.85 24.16
CA ALA A 258 -1.52 2.27 25.55
C ALA A 258 -1.02 3.71 25.76
N ALA A 259 0.04 4.11 25.05
CA ALA A 259 0.54 5.47 25.07
C ALA A 259 -0.46 6.47 24.44
N MET A 260 -1.09 6.10 23.32
CA MET A 260 -2.15 6.91 22.70
C MET A 260 -3.36 7.06 23.62
N THR A 261 -3.80 5.99 24.28
CA THR A 261 -4.87 6.05 25.28
C THR A 261 -4.56 7.06 26.39
N ARG A 262 -3.34 7.03 26.94
CA ARG A 262 -2.93 7.99 27.97
C ARG A 262 -2.88 9.42 27.44
N LEU A 263 -2.26 9.64 26.30
CA LEU A 263 -2.17 10.97 25.67
C LEU A 263 -3.56 11.57 25.44
N CYS A 264 -4.49 10.79 24.91
CA CYS A 264 -5.88 11.18 24.70
C CYS A 264 -6.57 11.53 26.04
N GLN A 265 -6.43 10.68 27.06
CA GLN A 265 -6.97 10.92 28.40
C GLN A 265 -6.42 12.20 29.04
N ASP A 266 -5.11 12.43 28.95
CA ASP A 266 -4.45 13.61 29.52
C ASP A 266 -4.89 14.91 28.81
N ASN A 267 -5.20 14.83 27.52
CA ASN A 267 -5.77 15.92 26.73
C ASN A 267 -7.29 16.09 26.95
N GLY A 268 -7.89 15.32 27.85
CA GLY A 268 -9.32 15.41 28.20
C GLY A 268 -10.27 14.82 27.15
N THR A 269 -9.75 14.14 26.14
CA THR A 269 -10.56 13.51 25.07
C THR A 269 -10.17 12.04 24.96
N PRO A 270 -10.86 11.12 25.66
CA PRO A 270 -10.51 9.70 25.68
C PRO A 270 -10.46 9.07 24.28
N LEU A 271 -9.61 8.06 24.07
CA LEU A 271 -9.40 7.47 22.73
C LEU A 271 -10.69 6.89 22.13
N GLU A 272 -11.55 6.34 22.98
CA GLU A 272 -12.85 5.78 22.63
C GLU A 272 -13.87 6.79 22.10
N THR A 273 -13.68 8.09 22.35
CA THR A 273 -14.58 9.13 21.81
C THR A 273 -14.24 9.47 20.37
N PHE A 274 -13.06 9.07 19.88
CA PHE A 274 -12.69 9.22 18.49
C PHE A 274 -13.31 8.11 17.64
N LEU A 275 -14.00 8.50 16.58
CA LEU A 275 -14.65 7.58 15.64
C LEU A 275 -13.59 6.88 14.79
N THR A 276 -13.71 5.56 14.69
CA THR A 276 -13.00 4.76 13.67
C THR A 276 -13.67 4.93 12.31
N PRO A 277 -13.04 4.53 11.19
CA PRO A 277 -13.67 4.59 9.87
C PRO A 277 -15.02 3.87 9.81
N ILE A 278 -15.16 2.73 10.51
CA ILE A 278 -16.43 1.99 10.59
C ILE A 278 -17.48 2.82 11.34
N ALA A 279 -17.13 3.33 12.54
CA ALA A 279 -18.06 4.13 13.33
C ALA A 279 -18.46 5.44 12.61
N MET A 280 -17.55 6.01 11.84
CA MET A 280 -17.77 7.18 11.01
C MET A 280 -18.71 6.89 9.84
N GLU A 281 -18.53 5.75 9.16
CA GLU A 281 -19.46 5.27 8.14
C GLU A 281 -20.87 5.02 8.73
N ASP A 282 -20.95 4.37 9.89
CA ASP A 282 -22.22 4.13 10.58
C ASP A 282 -22.93 5.44 10.96
N LEU A 283 -22.17 6.43 11.45
CA LEU A 283 -22.70 7.76 11.75
C LEU A 283 -23.26 8.44 10.49
N LEU A 284 -22.50 8.42 9.38
CA LEU A 284 -22.94 8.99 8.10
C LEU A 284 -24.22 8.30 7.61
N ARG A 285 -24.26 6.97 7.67
CA ARG A 285 -25.43 6.16 7.28
C ARG A 285 -26.66 6.55 8.11
N ASN A 286 -26.49 6.70 9.41
CA ASN A 286 -27.58 7.06 10.33
C ASN A 286 -28.07 8.51 10.13
N ARG A 287 -27.17 9.45 9.85
CA ARG A 287 -27.51 10.88 9.74
C ARG A 287 -28.02 11.27 8.37
N LEU A 288 -27.51 10.66 7.30
CA LEU A 288 -27.94 10.93 5.92
C LEU A 288 -29.15 10.09 5.53
N GLY A 289 -29.40 8.96 6.21
CA GLY A 289 -30.50 8.05 5.90
C GLY A 289 -30.44 7.61 4.43
N PRO A 290 -31.56 7.71 3.67
CA PRO A 290 -31.58 7.34 2.24
C PRO A 290 -30.57 8.10 1.36
N ALA A 291 -30.11 9.28 1.77
CA ALA A 291 -29.10 10.01 1.01
C ALA A 291 -27.71 9.33 1.05
N TYR A 292 -27.49 8.40 1.99
CA TYR A 292 -26.29 7.57 2.03
C TYR A 292 -26.22 6.57 0.87
N ASP A 293 -27.35 6.18 0.28
CA ASP A 293 -27.38 5.19 -0.81
C ASP A 293 -26.55 5.63 -2.02
N VAL A 294 -26.43 6.95 -2.25
CA VAL A 294 -25.55 7.52 -3.28
C VAL A 294 -24.09 7.20 -2.98
N ILE A 295 -23.66 7.31 -1.72
CA ILE A 295 -22.30 6.96 -1.29
C ILE A 295 -22.09 5.45 -1.46
N ASP A 296 -22.98 4.63 -0.90
CA ASP A 296 -22.85 3.16 -0.89
C ASP A 296 -22.75 2.60 -2.32
N ARG A 297 -23.62 3.04 -3.24
CA ARG A 297 -23.59 2.56 -4.63
C ARG A 297 -22.38 3.08 -5.40
N THR A 298 -21.93 4.31 -5.14
CA THR A 298 -20.76 4.88 -5.81
C THR A 298 -19.49 4.17 -5.40
N VAL A 299 -19.33 3.86 -4.10
CA VAL A 299 -18.20 3.07 -3.57
C VAL A 299 -18.17 1.66 -4.18
N ARG A 300 -19.34 1.07 -4.48
CA ARG A 300 -19.46 -0.22 -5.17
C ARG A 300 -19.26 -0.14 -6.70
N GLY A 301 -19.00 1.04 -7.26
CA GLY A 301 -18.73 1.24 -8.69
C GLY A 301 -19.96 1.55 -9.55
N TYR A 302 -21.12 1.82 -8.95
CA TYR A 302 -22.38 2.12 -9.67
C TYR A 302 -22.73 3.62 -9.67
N GLY A 303 -21.76 4.50 -9.45
CA GLY A 303 -21.96 5.95 -9.45
C GLY A 303 -21.77 6.59 -10.82
N SER A 304 -22.45 7.71 -11.06
CA SER A 304 -22.17 8.59 -12.21
C SER A 304 -20.79 9.27 -12.07
N PRO A 305 -20.22 9.83 -13.14
CA PRO A 305 -18.97 10.60 -13.05
C PRO A 305 -18.99 11.74 -12.03
N GLU A 306 -20.15 12.41 -11.89
CA GLU A 306 -20.37 13.48 -10.91
C GLU A 306 -20.38 12.92 -9.49
N GLU A 307 -21.06 11.79 -9.27
CA GLU A 307 -21.14 11.13 -7.97
C GLU A 307 -19.78 10.60 -7.54
N ILE A 308 -19.01 10.02 -8.46
CA ILE A 308 -17.61 9.60 -8.23
C ILE A 308 -16.74 10.79 -7.84
N SER A 309 -16.88 11.92 -8.54
CA SER A 309 -16.12 13.14 -8.21
C SER A 309 -16.47 13.69 -6.83
N ARG A 310 -17.76 13.66 -6.47
CA ARG A 310 -18.23 14.06 -5.14
C ARG A 310 -17.75 13.10 -4.05
N LEU A 311 -17.81 11.79 -4.28
CA LEU A 311 -17.28 10.79 -3.36
C LEU A 311 -15.78 10.99 -3.13
N ARG A 312 -15.02 11.31 -4.19
CA ARG A 312 -13.59 11.62 -4.07
C ARG A 312 -13.35 12.83 -3.17
N GLY A 313 -14.12 13.89 -3.34
CA GLY A 313 -14.08 15.07 -2.46
C GLY A 313 -14.40 14.72 -1.00
N LEU A 314 -15.41 13.88 -0.77
CA LEU A 314 -15.75 13.39 0.57
C LEU A 314 -14.58 12.59 1.20
N VAL A 315 -14.03 11.61 0.48
CA VAL A 315 -12.92 10.78 0.97
C VAL A 315 -11.68 11.63 1.25
N GLN A 316 -11.38 12.60 0.38
CA GLN A 316 -10.28 13.54 0.59
C GLN A 316 -10.48 14.35 1.86
N MET A 317 -11.68 14.90 2.06
CA MET A 317 -12.01 15.69 3.23
C MET A 317 -11.92 14.87 4.52
N MET A 318 -12.45 13.64 4.52
CA MET A 318 -12.29 12.70 5.63
C MET A 318 -10.82 12.38 5.91
N THR A 319 -10.02 12.16 4.87
CA THR A 319 -8.58 11.86 5.02
C THR A 319 -7.83 13.01 5.69
N ILE A 320 -8.02 14.24 5.20
CA ILE A 320 -7.29 15.43 5.68
C ILE A 320 -7.75 15.86 7.08
N SER A 321 -9.02 15.63 7.42
CA SER A 321 -9.57 15.96 8.75
C SER A 321 -9.30 14.90 9.83
N SER A 322 -8.64 13.79 9.47
CA SER A 322 -8.36 12.70 10.40
C SER A 322 -7.14 12.98 11.29
N THR A 323 -7.05 12.24 12.40
CA THR A 323 -5.86 12.14 13.24
C THR A 323 -5.46 10.68 13.36
N CYS A 324 -4.17 10.38 13.20
CA CYS A 324 -3.63 9.04 13.35
C CYS A 324 -3.30 8.77 14.82
N LEU A 325 -3.98 7.78 15.42
CA LEU A 325 -3.85 7.42 16.83
C LEU A 325 -3.30 6.00 17.02
N GLY A 326 -2.43 5.55 16.11
CA GLY A 326 -1.73 4.26 16.21
C GLY A 326 -2.38 3.11 15.44
N ASP A 327 -3.71 3.09 15.35
CA ASP A 327 -4.50 2.04 14.70
C ASP A 327 -5.21 2.50 13.42
N GLY A 328 -4.79 3.65 12.88
CA GLY A 328 -5.33 4.24 11.65
C GLY A 328 -5.91 5.64 11.85
N PRO A 329 -6.59 6.16 10.82
CA PRO A 329 -7.26 7.47 10.88
C PRO A 329 -8.46 7.43 11.81
N ARG A 330 -8.62 8.46 12.63
CA ARG A 330 -9.78 8.66 13.50
C ARG A 330 -10.27 10.10 13.46
N TRP A 331 -11.54 10.33 13.87
CA TRP A 331 -12.18 11.65 13.88
C TRP A 331 -12.77 11.98 15.24
N SER A 332 -12.64 13.23 15.67
CA SER A 332 -13.47 13.74 16.76
C SER A 332 -14.93 13.89 16.29
N THR A 333 -15.85 14.02 17.23
CA THR A 333 -17.27 14.30 16.95
C THR A 333 -17.45 15.56 16.12
N ASP A 334 -16.69 16.61 16.41
CA ASP A 334 -16.78 17.90 15.71
C ASP A 334 -16.37 17.76 14.24
N LYS A 335 -15.26 17.05 13.99
CA LYS A 335 -14.82 16.74 12.62
C LYS A 335 -15.79 15.83 11.89
N ALA A 336 -16.51 14.98 12.60
CA ALA A 336 -17.53 14.15 12.00
C ALA A 336 -18.74 14.97 11.51
N GLU A 337 -19.18 15.95 12.30
CA GLU A 337 -20.25 16.88 11.91
C GLU A 337 -19.84 17.76 10.72
N ASP A 338 -18.58 18.20 10.66
CA ASP A 338 -18.04 18.91 9.49
C ASP A 338 -18.20 18.08 8.21
N VAL A 339 -17.87 16.77 8.27
CA VAL A 339 -17.99 15.83 7.13
C VAL A 339 -19.43 15.65 6.70
N ILE A 340 -20.34 15.47 7.65
CA ILE A 340 -21.78 15.34 7.38
C ILE A 340 -22.30 16.61 6.68
N THR A 341 -21.94 17.78 7.22
CA THR A 341 -22.38 19.09 6.71
C THR A 341 -21.85 19.34 5.30
N TYR A 342 -20.57 19.01 5.05
CA TYR A 342 -19.96 19.10 3.72
C TYR A 342 -20.74 18.28 2.69
N TRP A 343 -21.09 17.02 3.02
CA TRP A 343 -21.85 16.18 2.11
C TRP A 343 -23.27 16.71 1.88
N ALA A 344 -23.96 17.12 2.95
CA ALA A 344 -25.32 17.63 2.91
C ALA A 344 -25.45 18.90 2.06
N HIS A 345 -24.53 19.86 2.23
CA HIS A 345 -24.47 21.09 1.41
C HIS A 345 -24.22 20.79 -0.07
N GLY A 346 -23.31 19.85 -0.38
CA GLY A 346 -23.10 19.41 -1.75
C GLY A 346 -24.29 18.66 -2.35
N ALA A 347 -25.18 18.10 -1.51
CA ALA A 347 -26.37 17.36 -1.93
C ALA A 347 -27.62 18.25 -2.11
N GLY A 348 -27.54 19.55 -1.82
CA GLY A 348 -28.71 20.43 -1.77
C GLY A 348 -29.69 20.05 -0.64
N LEU A 349 -29.24 19.24 0.32
CA LEU A 349 -30.01 18.88 1.51
C LEU A 349 -29.77 19.97 2.54
N HIS A 350 -30.59 21.01 2.54
CA HIS A 350 -30.73 21.87 3.70
C HIS A 350 -31.30 21.00 4.83
N THR A 351 -30.46 20.66 5.81
CA THR A 351 -30.89 20.15 7.11
C THR A 351 -31.78 21.22 7.76
N CYS A 352 -33.09 20.96 7.80
CA CYS A 352 -34.05 21.75 8.58
C CYS A 352 -34.00 21.36 10.06
#